data_AF-X1GKR0-F1
#
_entry.id   AF-X1GKR0-F1
#
_cell.length_a   1.000
_cell.length_b   1.000
_cell.length_c   1.000
_cell.angle_alpha   90.00
_cell.angle_beta   90.00
_cell.angle_gamma   90.00
#
_symmetry.space_group_name_H-M   'P 1'
#
loop_
_entity.id
_entity.type
_entity.pdbx_description
1 polymer ?
#
loop_
_entity_poly.entity_id
_entity_poly.type
_entity_poly.pdbx_seq_one_letter_code
_entity_poly.pdbx_strand_id
1 'polypeptide(L)'
;MRQLGGQTIYLSPAEVGLGERESVSDVARVLSRYVDTIVARTFSHQTLEALAGYSSVPVINALSDLEHPCQALADLFTIYEKKGELDGLTLAFVGDGNNVAHSLLLAASLAGMNFRIASP
;
A
#
# COMPACT_ATOMS: atom_id res chain seq x y z
N MET A 1 10.33 -7.30 -8.19
CA MET A 1 10.18 -8.73 -8.54
C MET A 1 11.23 -9.24 -9.52
N ARG A 2 11.31 -8.74 -10.77
CA ARG A 2 12.30 -9.23 -11.75
C ARG A 2 13.77 -9.17 -11.28
N GLN A 3 14.17 -8.06 -10.66
CA GLN A 3 15.53 -7.92 -10.08
C GLN A 3 15.80 -8.91 -8.92
N LEU A 4 14.74 -9.46 -8.31
CA LEU A 4 14.81 -10.50 -7.28
C LEU A 4 14.64 -11.91 -7.87
N GLY A 5 14.67 -12.08 -9.20
CA GLY A 5 14.52 -13.37 -9.88
C GLY A 5 13.08 -13.88 -10.03
N GLY A 6 12.08 -13.11 -9.56
CA GLY A 6 10.67 -13.49 -9.64
C GLY A 6 9.99 -13.10 -10.96
N GLN A 7 8.81 -13.68 -11.19
CA GLN A 7 7.91 -13.36 -12.30
C GLN A 7 6.74 -12.50 -11.82
N THR A 8 6.08 -11.79 -12.74
CA THR A 8 4.92 -10.95 -12.45
C THR A 8 3.83 -11.22 -13.47
N ILE A 9 2.60 -11.39 -12.99
CA ILE A 9 1.40 -11.47 -13.81
C ILE A 9 0.63 -10.18 -13.56
N TYR A 10 0.37 -9.42 -14.62
CA TYR A 10 -0.51 -8.27 -14.54
C TYR A 10 -1.94 -8.72 -14.80
N LEU A 11 -2.85 -8.31 -13.92
CA LEU A 11 -4.28 -8.59 -14.02
C LEU A 11 -5.02 -7.25 -13.95
N SER A 12 -5.66 -6.85 -15.04
CA SER A 12 -6.41 -5.60 -15.09
C SER A 12 -7.77 -5.73 -14.40
N PRO A 13 -8.40 -4.61 -13.99
CA PRO A 13 -9.73 -4.63 -13.40
C PRO A 13 -10.78 -5.33 -14.28
N ALA A 14 -10.69 -5.15 -15.60
CA ALA A 14 -11.60 -5.76 -16.57
C ALA A 14 -11.45 -7.29 -16.68
N GLU A 15 -10.26 -7.82 -16.39
CA GLU A 15 -9.99 -9.26 -16.43
C GLU A 15 -10.44 -9.97 -15.16
N VAL A 16 -10.21 -9.35 -13.99
CA VAL A 16 -10.54 -9.96 -12.69
C VAL A 16 -12.01 -9.75 -12.34
N GLY A 17 -12.55 -8.54 -12.55
CA GLY A 17 -13.89 -8.17 -12.09
C GLY A 17 -14.06 -8.35 -10.58
N LEU A 18 -13.04 -7.98 -9.80
CA LEU A 18 -12.96 -8.24 -8.36
C LEU A 18 -14.13 -7.60 -7.60
N GLY A 19 -15.01 -8.41 -7.01
CA GLY A 19 -16.19 -7.96 -6.27
C GLY A 19 -17.41 -7.65 -7.12
N GLU A 20 -17.30 -7.65 -8.45
CA GLU A 20 -18.43 -7.47 -9.38
C GLU A 20 -18.81 -8.80 -10.06
N ARG A 21 -17.83 -9.45 -10.69
CA ARG A 21 -18.02 -10.71 -11.41
C ARG A 21 -17.78 -11.91 -10.51
N GLU A 22 -16.78 -11.84 -9.65
CA GLU A 22 -16.40 -12.89 -8.70
C GLU A 22 -16.21 -12.30 -7.31
N SER A 23 -16.49 -13.11 -6.27
CA SER A 23 -16.32 -12.66 -4.90
C SER A 23 -14.83 -12.43 -4.60
N VAL A 24 -14.52 -11.40 -3.81
CA VAL A 24 -13.12 -11.13 -3.37
C VAL A 24 -12.52 -12.37 -2.71
N SER A 25 -13.33 -13.14 -1.98
CA SER A 25 -12.89 -14.33 -1.27
C SER A 25 -12.50 -15.49 -2.19
N ASP A 26 -13.19 -15.67 -3.31
CA ASP A 26 -12.89 -16.74 -4.26
C ASP A 26 -11.66 -16.39 -5.08
N VAL A 27 -11.56 -15.15 -5.55
CA VAL A 27 -10.36 -14.63 -6.22
C VAL A 27 -9.14 -14.77 -5.31
N ALA A 28 -9.24 -14.39 -4.03
CA ALA A 28 -8.18 -14.54 -3.04
C ALA A 28 -7.68 -15.99 -2.94
N ARG A 29 -8.61 -16.93 -2.76
CA ARG A 29 -8.30 -18.36 -2.59
C ARG A 29 -7.67 -18.95 -3.85
N VAL A 30 -8.18 -18.61 -5.03
CA VAL A 30 -7.68 -19.12 -6.31
C VAL A 30 -6.28 -18.58 -6.59
N LEU A 31 -6.08 -17.25 -6.49
CA LEU A 31 -4.76 -16.65 -6.73
C LEU A 31 -3.72 -17.19 -5.75
N SER A 32 -4.07 -17.39 -4.49
CA SER A 32 -3.16 -17.94 -3.48
C SER A 32 -2.67 -19.37 -3.78
N ARG A 33 -3.28 -20.08 -4.75
CA ARG A 33 -2.79 -21.40 -5.21
C ARG A 33 -1.82 -21.31 -6.39
N TYR A 34 -1.70 -20.15 -7.02
CA TYR A 34 -0.89 -19.95 -8.22
C TYR A 34 0.31 -19.02 -7.99
N VAL A 35 0.22 -18.10 -7.04
CA VAL A 35 1.26 -17.10 -6.80
C VAL A 35 1.71 -17.08 -5.34
N ASP A 36 2.91 -16.59 -5.10
CA ASP A 36 3.51 -16.48 -3.75
C ASP A 36 3.22 -15.14 -3.05
N THR A 37 2.70 -14.14 -3.77
CA THR A 37 2.37 -12.80 -3.24
C THR A 37 1.39 -12.10 -4.16
N ILE A 38 0.50 -11.30 -3.60
CA ILE A 38 -0.47 -10.47 -4.33
C ILE A 38 -0.16 -9.00 -4.07
N VAL A 39 0.00 -8.21 -5.13
CA VAL A 39 0.09 -6.74 -5.05
C VAL A 39 -1.19 -6.18 -5.61
N ALA A 40 -1.97 -5.46 -4.78
CA ALA A 40 -3.29 -4.99 -5.16
C ALA A 40 -3.38 -3.46 -5.08
N ARG A 41 -3.86 -2.87 -6.17
CA ARG A 41 -4.32 -1.48 -6.22
C ARG A 41 -5.83 -1.53 -6.40
N THR A 42 -6.56 -0.96 -5.47
CA THR A 42 -8.03 -0.95 -5.48
C THR A 42 -8.54 0.43 -5.08
N PHE A 43 -9.83 0.66 -5.24
CA PHE A 43 -10.46 1.83 -4.68
C PHE A 43 -10.66 1.66 -3.17
N SER A 44 -11.54 0.74 -2.75
CA SER A 44 -11.89 0.56 -1.34
C SER A 44 -10.83 -0.21 -0.54
N HIS A 45 -10.38 0.36 0.58
CA HIS A 45 -9.51 -0.32 1.54
C HIS A 45 -10.13 -1.61 2.10
N GLN A 46 -11.46 -1.68 2.25
CA GLN A 46 -12.13 -2.91 2.73
C GLN A 46 -11.95 -4.08 1.75
N THR A 47 -11.86 -3.80 0.45
CA THR A 47 -11.56 -4.84 -0.55
C THR A 47 -10.17 -5.42 -0.33
N LEU A 48 -9.18 -4.59 0.04
CA LEU A 48 -7.84 -5.06 0.40
C LEU A 48 -7.83 -5.90 1.68
N GLU A 49 -8.55 -5.45 2.72
CA GLU A 49 -8.66 -6.21 3.97
C GLU A 49 -9.32 -7.57 3.75
N ALA A 50 -10.40 -7.63 2.96
CA ALA A 50 -11.05 -8.88 2.58
C ALA A 50 -10.11 -9.76 1.74
N LEU A 51 -9.42 -9.20 0.75
CA LEU A 51 -8.45 -9.93 -0.07
C LEU A 51 -7.35 -10.54 0.82
N ALA A 52 -6.81 -9.77 1.75
CA ALA A 52 -5.81 -10.24 2.72
C ALA A 52 -6.38 -11.33 3.66
N GLY A 53 -7.59 -11.14 4.18
CA GLY A 53 -8.22 -12.09 5.11
C GLY A 53 -8.55 -13.45 4.51
N TYR A 54 -8.76 -13.54 3.18
CA TYR A 54 -9.03 -14.79 2.47
C TYR A 54 -7.83 -15.35 1.71
N SER A 55 -6.74 -14.59 1.59
CA SER A 55 -5.51 -15.07 0.92
C SER A 55 -4.65 -15.87 1.89
N SER A 56 -4.02 -16.94 1.40
CA SER A 56 -3.00 -17.68 2.16
C SER A 56 -1.57 -17.21 1.87
N VAL A 57 -1.42 -16.20 1.02
CA VAL A 57 -0.13 -15.57 0.67
C VAL A 57 -0.17 -14.07 1.00
N PRO A 58 1.00 -13.41 1.18
CA PRO A 58 1.04 -11.99 1.52
C PRO A 58 0.30 -11.11 0.49
N VAL A 59 -0.45 -10.13 1.00
CA VAL A 59 -1.12 -9.11 0.21
C VAL A 59 -0.49 -7.75 0.49
N ILE A 60 -0.04 -7.06 -0.55
CA ILE A 60 0.59 -5.75 -0.48
C ILE A 60 -0.37 -4.71 -1.04
N ASN A 61 -0.71 -3.71 -0.22
CA ASN A 61 -1.47 -2.54 -0.66
C ASN A 61 -0.57 -1.62 -1.51
N ALA A 62 -0.79 -1.63 -2.83
CA ALA A 62 -0.11 -0.72 -3.74
C ALA A 62 -0.71 0.69 -3.72
N LEU A 63 -2.03 0.82 -3.52
CA LEU A 63 -2.78 2.06 -3.28
C LEU A 63 -4.25 1.71 -3.01
N SER A 64 -4.85 2.38 -2.02
CA SER A 64 -6.30 2.43 -1.76
C SER A 64 -6.77 3.87 -1.55
N ASP A 65 -8.08 4.07 -1.41
CA ASP A 65 -8.70 5.34 -1.01
C ASP A 65 -8.22 5.84 0.36
N LEU A 66 -7.96 4.92 1.30
CA LEU A 66 -7.48 5.23 2.64
C LEU A 66 -5.97 5.39 2.76
N GLU A 67 -5.17 4.58 2.06
CA GLU A 67 -3.71 4.50 2.29
C GLU A 67 -2.89 4.26 1.03
N HIS A 68 -1.69 4.82 1.01
CA HIS A 68 -0.63 4.56 0.04
C HIS A 68 0.71 4.24 0.73
N PRO A 69 0.82 3.08 1.42
CA PRO A 69 1.93 2.81 2.33
C PRO A 69 3.28 2.65 1.61
N CYS A 70 3.30 2.06 0.40
CA CYS A 70 4.52 1.92 -0.38
C CYS A 70 5.14 3.27 -0.78
N GLN A 71 4.31 4.29 -1.03
CA GLN A 71 4.78 5.64 -1.31
C GLN A 71 5.45 6.24 -0.06
N ALA A 72 4.76 6.19 1.08
CA ALA A 72 5.30 6.71 2.34
C ALA A 72 6.62 6.02 2.75
N LEU A 73 6.74 4.70 2.54
CA LEU A 73 7.99 3.97 2.79
C LEU A 73 9.14 4.47 1.90
N ALA A 74 8.88 4.71 0.61
CA ALA A 74 9.88 5.24 -0.31
C ALA A 74 10.26 6.69 0.02
N ASP A 75 9.31 7.51 0.47
CA ASP A 75 9.54 8.88 0.90
C ASP A 75 10.45 8.92 2.14
N LEU A 76 10.16 8.09 3.15
CA LEU A 76 11.00 7.95 4.34
C LEU A 76 12.41 7.45 4.00
N PHE A 77 12.52 6.46 3.12
CA PHE A 77 13.83 5.99 2.65
C PHE A 77 14.63 7.12 1.99
N THR A 78 13.98 7.93 1.15
CA THR A 78 14.61 9.09 0.51
C THR A 78 15.04 10.15 1.54
N ILE A 79 14.21 10.44 2.54
CA ILE A 79 14.58 11.37 3.63
C ILE A 79 15.80 10.84 4.39
N TYR A 80 15.80 9.55 4.72
CA TYR A 80 16.91 8.89 5.39
C TYR A 80 18.21 8.99 4.56
N GLU A 81 18.16 8.73 3.26
CA GLU A 81 19.34 8.89 2.38
C GLU A 81 19.91 10.31 2.38
N LYS A 82 19.07 11.34 2.59
CA LYS A 82 19.48 12.75 2.56
C LYS A 82 19.82 13.32 3.93
N LYS A 83 19.30 12.74 5.01
CA LYS A 83 19.43 13.27 6.37
C LYS A 83 20.25 12.37 7.30
N GLY A 84 20.42 11.10 6.96
CA GLY A 84 21.17 10.10 7.73
C GLY A 84 20.39 9.52 8.92
N GLU A 85 19.28 10.14 9.31
CA GLU A 85 18.39 9.72 10.38
C GLU A 85 16.95 10.16 10.08
N LEU A 86 15.98 9.58 10.80
CA LEU A 86 14.56 9.95 10.74
C LEU A 86 14.05 10.49 12.07
N ASP A 87 14.44 9.87 13.18
CA ASP A 87 14.00 10.23 14.52
C ASP A 87 14.20 11.72 14.82
N GLY A 88 13.21 12.37 15.41
CA GLY A 88 13.23 13.80 15.74
C GLY A 88 13.04 14.77 14.56
N LEU A 89 13.13 14.32 13.30
CA LEU A 89 12.84 15.19 12.15
C LEU A 89 11.36 15.62 12.13
N THR A 90 11.07 16.73 11.44
CA THR A 90 9.69 17.18 11.21
C THR A 90 9.33 17.08 9.74
N LEU A 91 8.31 16.28 9.42
CA LEU A 91 7.68 16.23 8.11
C LEU A 91 6.47 17.17 8.09
N ALA A 92 6.52 18.19 7.22
CA ALA A 92 5.42 19.11 6.99
C ALA A 92 4.67 18.74 5.71
N PHE A 93 3.39 18.41 5.82
CA PHE A 93 2.50 18.12 4.71
C PHE A 93 1.52 19.29 4.48
N VAL A 94 1.44 19.79 3.25
CA VAL A 94 0.54 20.89 2.89
C VAL A 94 -0.30 20.47 1.70
N GLY A 95 -1.62 20.43 1.87
CA GLY A 95 -2.57 20.02 0.83
C GLY A 95 -3.71 19.19 1.40
N ASP A 96 -4.40 18.48 0.51
CA ASP A 96 -5.56 17.66 0.88
C ASP A 96 -5.15 16.50 1.79
N GLY A 97 -5.93 16.26 2.85
CA GLY A 97 -5.79 15.12 3.76
C GLY A 97 -6.17 13.79 3.11
N ASN A 98 -5.45 13.39 2.07
CA ASN A 98 -5.70 12.20 1.25
C ASN A 98 -4.94 10.97 1.77
N ASN A 99 -5.00 9.87 1.00
CA ASN A 99 -4.30 8.62 1.29
C ASN A 99 -2.78 8.75 1.49
N VAL A 100 -2.13 9.69 0.80
CA VAL A 100 -0.70 9.98 0.98
C VAL A 100 -0.47 10.64 2.34
N ALA A 101 -1.28 11.64 2.70
CA ALA A 101 -1.19 12.30 4.00
C ALA A 101 -1.38 11.29 5.15
N HIS A 102 -2.36 10.39 5.01
CA HIS A 102 -2.64 9.35 6.00
C HIS A 102 -1.46 8.37 6.15
N SER A 103 -0.91 7.86 5.04
CA SER A 103 0.24 6.95 5.12
C SER A 103 1.52 7.63 5.61
N LEU A 104 1.76 8.89 5.25
CA LEU A 104 2.90 9.64 5.78
C LEU A 104 2.77 9.92 7.28
N LEU A 105 1.56 10.21 7.78
CA LEU A 105 1.33 10.35 9.22
C LEU A 105 1.72 9.06 9.97
N LEU A 106 1.24 7.91 9.52
CA LEU A 106 1.55 6.62 10.14
C LEU A 106 3.04 6.31 10.05
N ALA A 107 3.64 6.43 8.87
CA ALA A 107 5.04 6.11 8.64
C ALA A 107 5.98 7.04 9.43
N ALA A 108 5.73 8.35 9.41
CA ALA A 108 6.49 9.33 10.19
C ALA A 108 6.41 9.03 11.69
N SER A 109 5.21 8.73 12.20
CA SER A 109 5.01 8.41 13.63
C SER A 109 5.76 7.14 14.04
N LEU A 110 5.73 6.10 13.21
CA LEU A 110 6.46 4.85 13.45
C LEU A 110 8.00 5.04 13.41
N ALA A 111 8.48 6.03 12.66
CA ALA A 111 9.90 6.33 12.50
C ALA A 111 10.44 7.37 13.52
N GLY A 112 9.63 7.81 14.49
CA GLY A 112 10.03 8.82 15.48
C GLY A 112 10.03 10.26 14.95
N MET A 113 9.45 10.49 13.77
CA MET A 113 9.32 11.82 13.18
C MET A 113 8.10 12.56 13.73
N ASN A 114 8.20 13.89 13.81
CA ASN A 114 7.05 14.76 13.99
C ASN A 114 6.32 14.94 12.65
N PHE A 115 5.01 14.76 12.63
CA PHE A 115 4.19 15.05 11.45
C PHE A 115 3.33 16.29 11.69
N ARG A 116 3.41 17.27 10.79
CA ARG A 116 2.60 18.50 10.83
C ARG A 116 1.85 18.64 9.52
N ILE A 117 0.53 18.80 9.58
CA ILE A 117 -0.32 18.94 8.39
C ILE A 117 -1.05 20.28 8.39
N ALA A 118 -1.17 20.88 7.21
CA ALA A 118 -2.09 21.97 6.92
C ALA A 118 -2.98 21.57 5.72
N SER A 119 -4.29 21.54 5.94
CA SER A 119 -5.30 21.16 4.95
C SER A 119 -6.45 22.19 4.94
N PRO A 120 -7.08 22.49 3.79
CA PRO A 120 -8.22 23.40 3.69
C PRO A 120 -9.47 22.97 4.49
#